data_AF-A0A7J2KCG2-F1
#
_entry.id   AF-A0A7J2KCG2-F1
#
_cell.length_a   1.000
_cell.length_b   1.000
_cell.length_c   1.000
_cell.angle_alpha   90.00
_cell.angle_beta   90.00
_cell.angle_gamma   90.00
#
_symmetry.space_group_name_H-M   'P 1'
#
loop_
_entity.id
_entity.type
_entity.pdbx_description
1 polymer ?
#
loop_
_entity_poly.entity_id
_entity_poly.type
_entity_poly.pdbx_seq_one_letter_code
_entity_poly.pdbx_strand_id
1 'polypeptide(L)'
;MGQFRARETSKGRVKRMEVEAKLSGKYPVIVIPKEIFKGFKTEFIKIKIENHVRTTYFWKVKDRKKTVISFRGLKLGRYLLTLEPYDLEKFLDEYNSLVEKKRDMKLLIKNDILITKIGNIAMQTKNWRFEREHGGGIYIIAEYSSIVSPKDKLELKYQLKHENAYLYIQQYSARKRRYTPYEVVDIDTSEVAIVLRYRHGNRMKATAIPLENLSDTTLRHIMIDPEDMEITKTQDIKTKELEIEGYRYRIKNPYISNELNVSMVTSFKLLNMKDALEESARQIRDKIGKHIASAFLRKKEFTKLLIDIENDEEFRRKFPSIKPDILAKKNDKYYVIEVKFRFKEKYVRNAFMRGLKEVKRQFNILRKYGTFEMDGESISVGGYGILVLGYDHRRKGGYLYFSIKEVIKK
;
A
#
# COMPACT_ATOMS: atom_id res chain seq x y z
N MET A 1 28.75 -28.32 -43.85
CA MET A 1 27.41 -27.67 -43.90
C MET A 1 26.35 -28.75 -43.81
N GLY A 2 25.66 -28.91 -42.68
CA GLY A 2 24.65 -29.94 -42.49
C GLY A 2 23.29 -29.47 -43.02
N GLN A 3 22.64 -30.30 -43.83
CA GLN A 3 21.33 -30.03 -44.43
C GLN A 3 20.23 -30.00 -43.36
N PHE A 4 19.50 -28.88 -43.29
CA PHE A 4 18.30 -28.73 -42.49
C PHE A 4 17.11 -29.40 -43.22
N ARG A 5 16.41 -30.33 -42.57
CA ARG A 5 15.11 -30.85 -43.06
C ARG A 5 13.98 -30.20 -42.26
N ALA A 6 13.47 -29.07 -42.76
CA ALA A 6 12.19 -28.53 -42.30
C ALA A 6 11.05 -29.31 -42.98
N ARG A 7 10.23 -30.04 -42.20
CA ARG A 7 8.95 -30.54 -42.68
C ARG A 7 7.88 -29.50 -42.33
N GLU A 8 7.44 -28.74 -43.34
CA GLU A 8 6.28 -27.86 -43.23
C GLU A 8 5.01 -28.70 -43.33
N THR A 9 4.25 -28.78 -42.24
CA THR A 9 2.86 -29.25 -42.28
C THR A 9 1.96 -28.05 -42.06
N SER A 10 1.43 -27.50 -43.15
CA SER A 10 0.64 -26.26 -43.14
C SER A 10 -0.82 -26.52 -42.76
N LYS A 11 -1.12 -26.44 -41.46
CA LYS A 11 -2.40 -25.92 -40.95
C LYS A 11 -2.09 -25.03 -39.74
N GLY A 12 -2.06 -23.72 -39.98
CA GLY A 12 -1.90 -22.67 -38.96
C GLY A 12 -0.49 -22.52 -38.37
N ARG A 13 0.37 -21.70 -39.01
CA ARG A 13 1.60 -21.00 -38.50
C ARG A 13 2.50 -21.65 -37.41
N VAL A 14 2.39 -22.93 -37.11
CA VAL A 14 3.28 -23.67 -36.22
C VAL A 14 4.40 -24.27 -37.06
N LYS A 15 5.64 -24.06 -36.66
CA LYS A 15 6.82 -24.61 -37.34
C LYS A 15 7.53 -25.59 -36.43
N ARG A 16 8.01 -26.70 -36.99
CA ARG A 16 8.78 -27.71 -36.27
C ARG A 16 10.15 -27.87 -36.90
N MET A 17 11.18 -28.04 -36.08
CA MET A 17 12.53 -28.29 -36.56
C MET A 17 13.34 -29.10 -35.55
N GLU A 18 14.25 -29.91 -36.06
CA GLU A 18 15.29 -30.54 -35.26
C GLU A 18 16.55 -29.70 -35.30
N VAL A 19 17.17 -29.52 -34.14
CA VAL A 19 18.40 -28.75 -33.96
C VAL A 19 19.34 -29.47 -33.02
N GLU A 20 20.63 -29.32 -33.26
CA GLU A 20 21.66 -29.86 -32.39
C GLU A 20 22.17 -28.76 -31.46
N ALA A 21 22.11 -29.01 -30.15
CA ALA A 21 22.75 -28.16 -29.15
C ALA A 21 24.26 -28.42 -29.15
N LYS A 22 25.04 -27.35 -29.36
CA LYS A 22 26.51 -27.38 -29.47
C LYS A 22 27.15 -26.51 -28.41
N LEU A 23 28.44 -26.74 -28.15
CA LEU A 23 29.21 -25.86 -27.28
C LEU A 23 29.50 -24.54 -27.99
N SER A 24 29.23 -23.43 -27.32
CA SER A 24 29.73 -22.10 -27.69
C SER A 24 30.44 -21.51 -26.49
N GLY A 25 31.77 -21.50 -26.55
CA GLY A 25 32.60 -21.29 -25.35
C GLY A 25 32.40 -22.42 -24.34
N LYS A 26 32.02 -22.08 -23.10
CA LYS A 26 31.84 -23.04 -21.99
C LYS A 26 30.41 -23.54 -21.81
N TYR A 27 29.45 -23.10 -22.63
CA TYR A 27 28.02 -23.38 -22.40
C TYR A 27 27.37 -24.01 -23.65
N PRO A 28 26.48 -25.00 -23.46
CA PRO A 28 25.61 -25.48 -24.54
C PRO A 28 24.70 -24.37 -25.07
N VAL A 29 24.51 -24.34 -26.38
CA VAL A 29 23.64 -23.41 -27.07
C VAL A 29 22.89 -24.09 -28.23
N ILE A 30 21.67 -23.63 -28.49
CA ILE A 30 20.90 -23.98 -29.68
C ILE A 30 20.90 -22.76 -30.61
N VAL A 31 21.35 -22.93 -31.86
CA VAL A 31 21.31 -21.87 -32.87
C VAL A 31 20.12 -22.10 -33.79
N ILE A 32 19.22 -21.12 -33.84
CA ILE A 32 18.03 -21.16 -34.70
C ILE A 32 18.28 -20.33 -35.96
N PRO A 33 18.07 -20.86 -37.18
CA PRO A 33 18.17 -20.08 -38.40
C PRO A 33 17.15 -18.93 -38.42
N LYS A 34 17.55 -17.72 -38.83
CA LYS A 34 16.64 -16.54 -38.84
C LYS A 34 15.44 -16.74 -39.76
N GLU A 35 15.63 -17.54 -40.80
CA GLU A 35 14.67 -17.85 -41.85
C GLU A 35 13.42 -18.52 -41.27
N ILE A 36 13.57 -19.29 -40.18
CA ILE A 36 12.44 -19.96 -39.55
C ILE A 36 11.43 -18.94 -39.00
N PHE A 37 11.87 -17.74 -38.65
CA PHE A 37 11.01 -16.68 -38.12
C PHE A 37 10.25 -15.92 -39.23
N LYS A 38 10.60 -16.10 -40.51
CA LYS A 38 9.86 -15.48 -41.63
C LYS A 38 8.42 -16.00 -41.65
N GLY A 39 7.45 -15.10 -41.78
CA GLY A 39 6.02 -15.43 -41.85
C GLY A 39 5.26 -15.41 -40.51
N PHE A 40 5.94 -15.27 -39.37
CA PHE A 40 5.27 -14.93 -38.11
C PHE A 40 4.86 -13.46 -38.13
N LYS A 41 3.56 -13.19 -37.94
CA LYS A 41 3.01 -11.82 -37.86
C LYS A 41 2.93 -11.28 -36.43
N THR A 42 3.07 -12.15 -35.42
CA THR A 42 3.05 -11.76 -34.01
C THR A 42 4.40 -11.15 -33.59
N GLU A 43 4.38 -10.33 -32.54
CA GLU A 43 5.63 -9.79 -31.97
C GLU A 43 6.46 -10.89 -31.29
N PHE A 44 5.78 -11.83 -30.63
CA PHE A 44 6.40 -12.92 -29.89
C PHE A 44 6.04 -14.29 -30.47
N ILE A 45 6.89 -15.26 -30.16
CA ILE A 45 6.66 -16.68 -30.40
C ILE A 45 7.04 -17.47 -29.14
N LYS A 46 6.38 -18.60 -28.97
CA LYS A 46 6.72 -19.60 -27.95
C LYS A 46 7.43 -20.75 -28.64
N ILE A 47 8.57 -21.14 -28.08
CA ILE A 47 9.41 -22.24 -28.56
C ILE A 47 9.32 -23.33 -27.50
N LYS A 48 8.64 -24.42 -27.82
CA LYS A 48 8.65 -25.65 -27.03
C LYS A 48 9.90 -26.43 -27.41
N ILE A 49 10.69 -26.78 -26.40
CA ILE A 49 11.96 -27.52 -26.52
C ILE A 49 11.74 -28.89 -25.91
N GLU A 50 12.03 -29.95 -26.66
CA GLU A 50 11.76 -31.34 -26.28
C GLU A 50 13.00 -32.24 -26.50
N ASN A 51 12.94 -33.47 -25.98
CA ASN A 51 14.01 -34.48 -25.87
C ASN A 51 14.79 -34.41 -24.54
N HIS A 52 16.06 -34.02 -24.55
CA HIS A 52 16.94 -34.13 -23.38
C HIS A 52 16.52 -33.25 -22.19
N VAL A 53 15.75 -32.19 -22.47
CA VAL A 53 15.07 -31.32 -21.49
C VAL A 53 13.74 -30.90 -22.12
N ARG A 54 12.67 -30.89 -21.32
CA ARG A 54 11.37 -30.34 -21.73
C ARG A 54 11.18 -28.96 -21.10
N THR A 55 11.04 -27.92 -21.92
CA THR A 55 10.82 -26.56 -21.44
C THR A 55 10.22 -25.68 -22.53
N THR A 56 9.71 -24.52 -22.12
CA THR A 56 9.33 -23.42 -23.01
C THR A 56 10.35 -22.30 -22.99
N TYR A 57 10.47 -21.60 -24.12
CA TYR A 57 11.31 -20.42 -24.30
C TYR A 57 10.56 -19.39 -25.17
N PHE A 58 10.47 -18.14 -24.72
CA PHE A 58 9.80 -17.08 -25.48
C PHE A 58 10.81 -16.25 -26.27
N TRP A 59 10.44 -15.85 -27.49
CA TRP A 59 11.32 -15.11 -28.41
C TRP A 59 10.58 -13.95 -29.07
N LYS A 60 11.29 -12.84 -29.32
CA LYS A 60 10.76 -11.66 -30.05
C LYS A 60 11.18 -11.74 -31.51
N VAL A 61 10.23 -11.71 -32.44
CA VAL A 61 10.48 -11.97 -33.89
C VAL A 61 11.45 -10.94 -34.49
N LYS A 62 11.37 -9.67 -34.05
CA LYS A 62 12.21 -8.57 -34.56
C LYS A 62 13.64 -8.54 -33.97
N ASP A 63 14.05 -9.52 -33.17
CA ASP A 63 15.38 -9.52 -32.52
C ASP A 63 16.49 -9.88 -33.54
N ARG A 64 17.13 -8.87 -34.14
CA ARG A 64 18.02 -9.02 -35.32
C ARG A 64 19.42 -9.57 -35.00
N LYS A 65 19.86 -9.60 -33.73
CA LYS A 65 21.30 -9.70 -33.40
C LYS A 65 21.82 -11.10 -33.05
N LYS A 66 21.06 -11.99 -32.39
CA LYS A 66 21.53 -13.36 -32.08
C LYS A 66 20.36 -14.33 -31.96
N THR A 67 20.32 -15.38 -32.78
CA THR A 67 19.30 -16.46 -32.72
C THR A 67 19.79 -17.64 -31.89
N VAL A 68 20.39 -17.33 -30.73
CA VAL A 68 21.04 -18.31 -29.88
C VAL A 68 20.22 -18.47 -28.61
N ILE A 69 19.73 -19.67 -28.37
CA ILE A 69 19.08 -20.07 -27.12
C ILE A 69 20.12 -20.70 -26.21
N SER A 70 20.21 -20.20 -24.98
CA SER A 70 20.98 -20.82 -23.91
C SER A 70 20.27 -20.58 -22.59
N PHE A 71 20.20 -21.61 -21.75
CA PHE A 71 19.62 -21.54 -20.42
C PHE A 71 20.28 -22.58 -19.50
N ARG A 72 20.16 -22.36 -18.19
CA ARG A 72 20.71 -23.26 -17.19
C ARG A 72 20.07 -24.65 -17.31
N GLY A 73 20.90 -25.68 -17.44
CA GLY A 73 20.44 -27.07 -17.55
C GLY A 73 20.27 -27.57 -19.00
N LEU A 74 20.49 -26.72 -20.01
CA LEU A 74 20.59 -27.18 -21.41
C LEU A 74 21.76 -28.18 -21.54
N LYS A 75 21.50 -29.33 -22.17
CA LYS A 75 22.49 -30.40 -22.40
C LYS A 75 22.90 -30.42 -23.88
N LEU A 76 24.00 -31.07 -24.20
CA LEU A 76 24.37 -31.37 -25.59
C LEU A 76 23.43 -32.45 -26.15
N GLY A 77 23.23 -32.43 -27.46
CA GLY A 77 22.41 -33.41 -28.16
C GLY A 77 21.35 -32.78 -29.08
N ARG A 78 20.48 -33.62 -29.64
CA ARG A 78 19.46 -33.18 -30.60
C ARG A 78 18.14 -32.87 -29.90
N TYR A 79 17.59 -31.70 -30.20
CA TYR A 79 16.34 -31.20 -29.66
C TYR A 79 15.31 -31.04 -30.78
N LEU A 80 14.06 -31.37 -30.46
CA LEU A 80 12.91 -30.99 -31.27
C LEU A 80 12.40 -29.64 -30.77
N LEU A 81 12.27 -28.68 -31.70
CA LEU A 81 11.70 -27.38 -31.44
C LEU A 81 10.34 -27.27 -32.13
N THR A 82 9.32 -26.85 -31.37
CA THR A 82 8.02 -26.42 -31.92
C THR A 82 7.83 -24.94 -31.67
N LEU A 83 7.73 -24.15 -32.73
CA LEU A 83 7.58 -22.70 -32.72
C LEU A 83 6.14 -22.34 -33.02
N GLU A 84 5.48 -21.62 -32.13
CA GLU A 84 4.09 -21.20 -32.27
C GLU A 84 3.94 -19.67 -32.05
N PRO A 85 3.03 -18.99 -32.79
CA PRO A 85 2.75 -17.58 -32.57
C PRO A 85 2.25 -17.36 -31.14
N TYR A 86 2.75 -16.32 -30.48
CA TYR A 86 2.38 -16.01 -29.09
C TYR A 86 2.06 -14.52 -28.94
N ASP A 87 0.95 -14.24 -28.27
CA ASP A 87 0.41 -12.91 -28.07
C ASP A 87 -0.09 -12.76 -26.63
N LEU A 88 -0.67 -11.59 -26.34
CA LEU A 88 -1.14 -11.23 -25.02
C LEU A 88 -2.34 -12.06 -24.57
N GLU A 89 -3.23 -12.43 -25.48
CA GLU A 89 -4.40 -13.26 -25.18
C GLU A 89 -3.95 -14.64 -24.67
N LYS A 90 -3.06 -15.30 -25.42
CA LYS A 90 -2.47 -16.59 -25.00
C LYS A 90 -1.70 -16.49 -23.70
N PHE A 91 -1.02 -15.35 -23.46
CA PHE A 91 -0.36 -15.11 -22.18
C PHE A 91 -1.36 -15.09 -21.03
N LEU A 92 -2.46 -14.35 -21.15
CA LEU A 92 -3.48 -14.24 -20.11
C LEU A 92 -4.10 -15.61 -19.81
N ASP A 93 -4.46 -16.38 -20.84
CA ASP A 93 -5.04 -17.72 -20.67
C ASP A 93 -4.08 -18.68 -19.94
N GLU A 94 -2.84 -18.77 -20.42
CA GLU A 94 -1.84 -19.67 -19.84
C GLU A 94 -1.45 -19.24 -18.41
N TYR A 95 -1.25 -17.94 -18.19
CA TYR A 95 -0.92 -17.42 -16.87
C TYR A 95 -2.06 -17.66 -15.86
N ASN A 96 -3.30 -17.35 -16.24
CA ASN A 96 -4.46 -17.53 -15.38
C ASN A 96 -4.64 -19.02 -15.01
N SER A 97 -4.56 -19.92 -15.99
CA SER A 97 -4.69 -21.37 -15.73
C SER A 97 -3.63 -21.90 -14.76
N LEU A 98 -2.40 -21.38 -14.84
CA LEU A 98 -1.30 -21.81 -13.98
C LEU A 98 -1.33 -21.15 -12.60
N VAL A 99 -1.79 -19.90 -12.50
CA VAL A 99 -1.81 -19.18 -11.23
C VAL A 99 -3.03 -19.53 -10.38
N GLU A 100 -4.19 -19.81 -11.00
CA GLU A 100 -5.42 -20.24 -10.32
C GLU A 100 -5.19 -21.51 -9.49
N LYS A 101 -4.37 -22.43 -10.00
CA LYS A 101 -3.93 -23.64 -9.28
C LYS A 101 -3.10 -23.35 -8.02
N LYS A 102 -2.51 -22.15 -7.93
CA LYS A 102 -1.63 -21.73 -6.83
C LYS A 102 -2.28 -20.70 -5.92
N ARG A 103 -3.19 -19.87 -6.45
CA ARG A 103 -3.75 -18.66 -5.81
C ARG A 103 -5.09 -18.33 -6.46
N ASP A 104 -6.02 -17.82 -5.66
CA ASP A 104 -7.27 -17.24 -6.15
C ASP A 104 -7.02 -15.86 -6.81
N MET A 105 -6.44 -15.88 -8.02
CA MET A 105 -6.03 -14.69 -8.75
C MET A 105 -6.27 -14.83 -10.25
N LYS A 106 -6.70 -13.74 -10.89
CA LYS A 106 -6.94 -13.68 -12.35
C LYS A 106 -6.53 -12.34 -12.95
N LEU A 107 -5.84 -12.38 -14.08
CA LEU A 107 -5.48 -11.23 -14.92
C LEU A 107 -6.46 -11.05 -16.06
N LEU A 108 -6.83 -9.80 -16.32
CA LEU A 108 -7.71 -9.38 -17.41
C LEU A 108 -7.22 -8.03 -17.94
N ILE A 109 -7.46 -7.75 -19.21
CA ILE A 109 -7.20 -6.43 -19.81
C ILE A 109 -8.49 -5.94 -20.44
N LYS A 110 -8.94 -4.74 -20.05
CA LYS A 110 -10.14 -4.10 -20.58
C LYS A 110 -9.85 -2.63 -20.84
N ASN A 111 -10.10 -2.16 -22.05
CA ASN A 111 -9.86 -0.76 -22.45
C ASN A 111 -8.44 -0.28 -22.09
N ASP A 112 -7.43 -1.11 -22.36
CA ASP A 112 -6.02 -0.85 -22.05
C ASP A 112 -5.70 -0.72 -20.54
N ILE A 113 -6.61 -1.14 -19.67
CA ILE A 113 -6.40 -1.22 -18.22
C ILE A 113 -6.10 -2.68 -17.86
N LEU A 114 -4.96 -2.90 -17.21
CA LEU A 114 -4.66 -4.19 -16.60
C LEU A 114 -5.42 -4.31 -15.28
N ILE A 115 -6.22 -5.35 -15.16
CA ILE A 115 -7.02 -5.69 -13.98
C ILE A 115 -6.48 -6.98 -13.39
N THR A 116 -6.09 -6.95 -12.12
CA THR A 116 -5.70 -8.12 -11.34
C THR A 116 -6.76 -8.38 -10.28
N LYS A 117 -7.59 -9.40 -10.50
CA LYS A 117 -8.59 -9.87 -9.54
C LYS A 117 -7.92 -10.82 -8.54
N ILE A 118 -8.23 -10.64 -7.26
CA ILE A 118 -7.81 -11.51 -6.16
C ILE A 118 -9.04 -11.71 -5.26
N GLY A 119 -9.64 -12.90 -5.32
CA GLY A 119 -10.98 -13.14 -4.80
C GLY A 119 -11.99 -12.10 -5.31
N ASN A 120 -12.67 -11.43 -4.38
CA ASN A 120 -13.70 -10.42 -4.70
C ASN A 120 -13.14 -9.01 -4.97
N ILE A 121 -11.82 -8.81 -4.86
CA ILE A 121 -11.17 -7.51 -4.97
C ILE A 121 -10.38 -7.41 -6.27
N ALA A 122 -10.23 -6.21 -6.82
CA ALA A 122 -9.46 -5.97 -8.03
C ALA A 122 -8.51 -4.78 -7.91
N MET A 123 -7.26 -4.96 -8.32
CA MET A 123 -6.30 -3.88 -8.59
C MET A 123 -6.35 -3.52 -10.07
N GLN A 124 -6.19 -2.24 -10.37
CA GLN A 124 -6.22 -1.73 -11.74
C GLN A 124 -5.02 -0.81 -11.97
N THR A 125 -4.50 -0.78 -13.20
CA THR A 125 -3.50 0.20 -13.62
C THR A 125 -3.50 0.36 -15.13
N LYS A 126 -3.28 1.59 -15.60
CA LYS A 126 -2.99 1.92 -17.01
C LYS A 126 -1.50 1.84 -17.32
N ASN A 127 -0.65 1.79 -16.31
CA ASN A 127 0.80 1.77 -16.47
C ASN A 127 1.29 0.33 -16.48
N TRP A 128 1.18 -0.33 -17.63
CA TRP A 128 1.67 -1.69 -17.81
C TRP A 128 2.30 -1.87 -19.20
N ARG A 129 3.15 -2.88 -19.33
CA ARG A 129 3.78 -3.26 -20.61
C ARG A 129 3.95 -4.77 -20.68
N PHE A 130 3.89 -5.29 -21.90
CA PHE A 130 4.09 -6.71 -22.21
C PHE A 130 5.45 -6.91 -22.87
N GLU A 131 6.32 -7.68 -22.22
CA GLU A 131 7.74 -7.76 -22.58
C GLU A 131 8.32 -9.16 -22.45
N ARG A 132 9.48 -9.37 -23.06
CA ARG A 132 10.28 -10.59 -22.94
C ARG A 132 11.43 -10.39 -21.94
N GLU A 133 11.69 -11.38 -21.11
CA GLU A 133 12.87 -11.42 -20.24
C GLU A 133 14.10 -12.00 -20.96
N HIS A 134 15.29 -11.46 -20.66
CA HIS A 134 16.54 -12.13 -20.96
C HIS A 134 16.59 -13.51 -20.28
N GLY A 135 16.79 -14.58 -21.05
CA GLY A 135 16.73 -15.97 -20.56
C GLY A 135 15.38 -16.68 -20.77
N GLY A 136 14.53 -16.17 -21.67
CA GLY A 136 13.45 -16.95 -22.28
C GLY A 136 12.11 -16.92 -21.57
N GLY A 137 11.92 -16.04 -20.58
CA GLY A 137 10.60 -15.77 -20.00
C GLY A 137 9.85 -14.68 -20.75
N ILE A 138 8.55 -14.60 -20.53
CA ILE A 138 7.67 -13.51 -21.00
C ILE A 138 6.85 -13.00 -19.81
N TYR A 139 6.53 -11.71 -19.79
CA TYR A 139 5.86 -11.12 -18.64
C TYR A 139 5.03 -9.89 -18.99
N ILE A 140 4.02 -9.64 -18.16
CA ILE A 140 3.44 -8.32 -17.98
C ILE A 140 4.13 -7.69 -16.77
N ILE A 141 4.59 -6.46 -16.92
CA ILE A 141 5.04 -5.63 -15.79
C ILE A 141 4.11 -4.44 -15.65
N ALA A 142 3.70 -4.19 -14.43
CA ALA A 142 2.65 -3.24 -14.10
C ALA A 142 3.08 -2.40 -12.90
N GLU A 143 2.91 -1.09 -13.02
CA GLU A 143 3.27 -0.13 -11.99
C GLU A 143 2.06 0.18 -11.13
N TYR A 144 2.25 0.05 -9.82
CA TYR A 144 1.27 0.38 -8.80
C TYR A 144 1.87 1.35 -7.78
N SER A 145 1.00 2.14 -7.14
CA SER A 145 1.38 2.87 -5.93
C SER A 145 1.62 1.89 -4.77
N SER A 146 2.65 2.12 -3.96
CA SER A 146 2.96 1.31 -2.78
C SER A 146 3.08 2.12 -1.50
N ILE A 147 2.67 1.53 -0.39
CA ILE A 147 2.69 2.11 0.97
C ILE A 147 4.12 2.23 1.52
N VAL A 148 5.07 1.39 1.06
CA VAL A 148 6.38 1.21 1.72
C VAL A 148 7.50 2.07 1.10
N SER A 149 7.36 2.54 -0.16
CA SER A 149 8.30 3.47 -0.78
C SER A 149 7.57 4.56 -1.58
N PRO A 150 7.36 5.77 -1.02
CA PRO A 150 6.56 6.83 -1.65
C PRO A 150 7.21 7.50 -2.87
N LYS A 151 8.53 7.32 -3.04
CA LYS A 151 9.29 7.87 -4.16
C LYS A 151 9.52 6.85 -5.28
N ASP A 152 9.31 5.57 -5.00
CA ASP A 152 9.55 4.49 -5.96
C ASP A 152 8.21 3.84 -6.34
N LYS A 153 7.95 3.73 -7.64
CA LYS A 153 6.84 2.93 -8.13
C LYS A 153 7.08 1.46 -7.75
N LEU A 154 6.03 0.76 -7.32
CA LEU A 154 6.09 -0.68 -7.11
C LEU A 154 5.74 -1.37 -8.42
N GLU A 155 6.70 -2.06 -9.00
CA GLU A 155 6.46 -2.87 -10.19
C GLU A 155 6.07 -4.28 -9.77
N LEU A 156 4.90 -4.74 -10.20
CA LEU A 156 4.54 -6.15 -10.16
C LEU A 156 4.84 -6.77 -11.52
N LYS A 157 5.50 -7.92 -11.50
CA LYS A 157 5.85 -8.68 -12.69
C LYS A 157 5.14 -10.02 -12.67
N TYR A 158 4.16 -10.16 -13.55
CA TYR A 158 3.43 -11.39 -13.83
C TYR A 158 4.20 -12.15 -14.91
N GLN A 159 4.86 -13.25 -14.56
CA GLN A 159 5.82 -13.92 -15.45
C GLN A 159 5.43 -15.35 -15.75
N LEU A 160 5.55 -15.72 -17.03
CA LEU A 160 5.64 -17.11 -17.50
C LEU A 160 7.09 -17.46 -17.83
N LYS A 161 7.59 -18.55 -17.24
CA LYS A 161 8.93 -19.07 -17.51
C LYS A 161 9.00 -20.55 -17.18
N HIS A 162 9.59 -21.36 -18.07
CA HIS A 162 9.73 -22.81 -17.87
C HIS A 162 8.41 -23.48 -17.43
N GLU A 163 7.33 -23.19 -18.15
CA GLU A 163 5.99 -23.76 -17.90
C GLU A 163 5.37 -23.39 -16.53
N ASN A 164 5.94 -22.41 -15.83
CA ASN A 164 5.47 -21.95 -14.55
C ASN A 164 5.02 -20.48 -14.61
N ALA A 165 3.96 -20.18 -13.86
CA ALA A 165 3.53 -18.82 -13.54
C ALA A 165 4.12 -18.36 -12.20
N TYR A 166 4.61 -17.13 -12.21
CA TYR A 166 5.19 -16.45 -11.07
C TYR A 166 4.65 -15.03 -10.93
N LEU A 167 4.64 -14.54 -9.69
CA LEU A 167 4.39 -13.14 -9.36
C LEU A 167 5.58 -12.59 -8.59
N TYR A 168 6.21 -11.56 -9.13
CA TYR A 168 7.34 -10.89 -8.49
C TYR A 168 7.00 -9.46 -8.14
N ILE A 169 7.50 -9.01 -7.00
CA ILE A 169 7.67 -7.60 -6.68
C ILE A 169 9.06 -7.16 -7.14
N GLN A 170 9.12 -6.09 -7.92
CA GLN A 170 10.36 -5.43 -8.29
C GLN A 170 10.52 -4.13 -7.49
N GLN A 171 11.61 -4.08 -6.71
CA GLN A 171 12.00 -2.90 -5.96
C GLN A 171 13.30 -2.35 -6.55
N TYR A 172 13.32 -1.03 -6.80
CA TYR A 172 14.54 -0.36 -7.24
C TYR A 172 15.57 -0.38 -6.11
N SER A 173 16.75 -0.92 -6.39
CA SER A 173 17.87 -0.85 -5.46
C SER A 173 18.82 0.25 -5.92
N ALA A 174 18.77 1.41 -5.26
CA ALA A 174 19.68 2.52 -5.55
C ALA A 174 21.16 2.10 -5.47
N ARG A 175 21.51 1.19 -4.54
CA ARG A 175 22.87 0.64 -4.41
C ARG A 175 23.31 -0.21 -5.60
N LYS A 176 22.41 -1.01 -6.17
CA LYS A 176 22.72 -1.90 -7.30
C LYS A 176 22.34 -1.30 -8.66
N ARG A 177 21.76 -0.09 -8.67
CA ARG A 177 21.19 0.60 -9.83
C ARG A 177 20.36 -0.33 -10.73
N ARG A 178 19.58 -1.22 -10.11
CA ARG A 178 18.75 -2.21 -10.81
C ARG A 178 17.53 -2.61 -10.00
N TYR A 179 16.47 -3.00 -10.69
CA TYR A 179 15.32 -3.66 -10.10
C TYR A 179 15.69 -5.10 -9.73
N THR A 180 15.46 -5.46 -8.47
CA THR A 180 15.65 -6.84 -8.01
C THR A 180 14.28 -7.49 -7.82
N PRO A 181 13.97 -8.57 -8.54
CA PRO A 181 12.71 -9.29 -8.39
C PRO A 181 12.74 -10.13 -7.10
N TYR A 182 11.64 -10.08 -6.35
CA TYR A 182 11.39 -10.94 -5.20
C TYR A 182 10.05 -11.64 -5.39
N GLU A 183 10.05 -12.97 -5.30
CA GLU A 183 8.84 -13.75 -5.49
C GLU A 183 7.86 -13.45 -4.36
N VAL A 184 6.63 -13.11 -4.72
CA VAL A 184 5.52 -13.02 -3.78
C VAL A 184 5.24 -14.44 -3.30
N VAL A 185 5.23 -14.68 -2.01
CA VAL A 185 4.96 -16.00 -1.43
C VAL A 185 3.54 -16.11 -0.90
N ASP A 186 2.91 -14.99 -0.55
CA ASP A 186 1.58 -14.95 0.06
C ASP A 186 0.89 -13.63 -0.27
N ILE A 187 -0.44 -13.69 -0.42
CA ILE A 187 -1.32 -12.58 -0.81
C ILE A 187 -2.51 -12.57 0.16
N ASP A 188 -2.71 -11.43 0.80
CA ASP A 188 -3.80 -11.20 1.74
C ASP A 188 -4.59 -9.97 1.26
N THR A 189 -5.89 -9.94 1.53
CA THR A 189 -6.80 -8.90 1.00
C THR A 189 -7.60 -8.24 2.12
N SER A 190 -7.89 -6.95 1.97
CA SER A 190 -8.79 -6.19 2.83
C SER A 190 -9.70 -5.30 1.99
N GLU A 191 -10.72 -4.70 2.63
CA GLU A 191 -11.65 -3.77 1.97
C GLU A 191 -10.96 -2.59 1.27
N VAL A 192 -9.69 -2.31 1.56
CA VAL A 192 -8.98 -1.11 1.08
C VAL A 192 -7.63 -1.37 0.42
N ALA A 193 -7.06 -2.57 0.55
CA ALA A 193 -5.73 -2.86 0.06
C ALA A 193 -5.49 -4.35 -0.19
N ILE A 194 -4.52 -4.63 -1.04
CA ILE A 194 -3.94 -5.96 -1.23
C ILE A 194 -2.56 -5.96 -0.59
N VAL A 195 -2.33 -6.89 0.34
CA VAL A 195 -1.07 -7.08 1.06
C VAL A 195 -0.30 -8.23 0.40
N LEU A 196 0.92 -7.95 -0.04
CA LEU A 196 1.80 -8.92 -0.69
C LEU A 196 3.00 -9.19 0.22
N ARG A 197 3.21 -10.46 0.57
CA ARG A 197 4.39 -10.90 1.34
C ARG A 197 5.41 -11.54 0.43
N TYR A 198 6.68 -11.23 0.64
CA TYR A 198 7.78 -11.70 -0.19
C TYR A 198 9.06 -11.89 0.64
N ARG A 199 9.92 -12.79 0.18
CA ARG A 199 11.18 -13.10 0.86
C ARG A 199 12.31 -12.22 0.31
N HIS A 200 13.02 -11.53 1.19
CA HIS A 200 14.18 -10.70 0.86
C HIS A 200 15.41 -11.18 1.65
N GLY A 201 16.18 -12.10 1.07
CA GLY A 201 17.20 -12.85 1.80
C GLY A 201 16.55 -13.74 2.87
N ASN A 202 17.02 -13.68 4.11
CA ASN A 202 16.44 -14.47 5.22
C ASN A 202 15.23 -13.77 5.91
N ARG A 203 14.79 -12.62 5.41
CA ARG A 203 13.70 -11.84 6.04
C ARG A 203 12.44 -11.90 5.21
N MET A 204 11.31 -12.09 5.88
CA MET A 204 9.99 -11.86 5.31
C MET A 204 9.68 -10.36 5.34
N LYS A 205 9.21 -9.83 4.21
CA LYS A 205 8.72 -8.46 4.07
C LYS A 205 7.29 -8.49 3.57
N ALA A 206 6.56 -7.42 3.86
CA ALA A 206 5.24 -7.17 3.32
C ALA A 206 5.21 -5.78 2.67
N THR A 207 4.46 -5.66 1.59
CA THR A 207 4.05 -4.39 0.98
C THR A 207 2.55 -4.42 0.79
N ALA A 208 1.90 -3.27 0.67
CA ALA A 208 0.50 -3.23 0.27
C ALA A 208 0.25 -2.23 -0.86
N ILE A 209 -0.73 -2.59 -1.69
CA ILE A 209 -1.21 -1.83 -2.83
C ILE A 209 -2.65 -1.39 -2.48
N PRO A 210 -2.91 -0.08 -2.35
CA PRO A 210 -4.24 0.42 -2.05
C PRO A 210 -5.18 0.26 -3.26
N LEU A 211 -6.47 0.02 -3.01
CA LEU A 211 -7.48 -0.02 -4.07
C LEU A 211 -7.78 1.41 -4.58
N GLU A 212 -8.15 1.55 -5.85
CA GLU A 212 -8.39 2.86 -6.50
C GLU A 212 -9.75 3.49 -6.11
N ASN A 213 -10.75 2.67 -5.77
CA ASN A 213 -12.10 3.12 -5.36
C ASN A 213 -12.16 3.57 -3.89
N LEU A 214 -11.21 4.41 -3.46
CA LEU A 214 -11.26 5.07 -2.15
C LEU A 214 -12.13 6.35 -2.17
N SER A 215 -12.76 6.67 -3.30
CA SER A 215 -13.57 7.88 -3.50
C SER A 215 -14.81 7.95 -2.62
N ASP A 216 -15.18 6.85 -1.94
CA ASP A 216 -16.33 6.77 -1.03
C ASP A 216 -16.00 6.20 0.35
N THR A 217 -14.73 6.11 0.74
CA THR A 217 -14.44 6.01 2.17
C THR A 217 -14.56 7.39 2.78
N THR A 218 -15.80 7.89 2.94
CA THR A 218 -16.15 8.51 4.22
C THR A 218 -15.53 7.58 5.25
N LEU A 219 -14.56 8.04 6.04
CA LEU A 219 -14.11 7.27 7.19
C LEU A 219 -15.41 6.84 7.88
N ARG A 220 -15.76 5.54 7.83
CA ARG A 220 -16.89 5.02 8.61
C ARG A 220 -16.66 5.57 10.01
N HIS A 221 -17.67 6.16 10.65
CA HIS A 221 -17.49 6.79 11.97
C HIS A 221 -16.70 5.83 12.88
N ILE A 222 -15.41 6.10 13.10
CA ILE A 222 -14.54 5.21 13.86
C ILE A 222 -14.81 5.53 15.32
N MET A 223 -15.78 4.84 15.90
CA MET A 223 -15.97 4.90 17.34
C MET A 223 -15.02 3.90 17.99
N ILE A 224 -14.12 4.40 18.84
CA ILE A 224 -13.25 3.57 19.65
C ILE A 224 -13.86 3.52 21.04
N ASP A 225 -14.45 2.38 21.40
CA ASP A 225 -14.94 2.21 22.75
C ASP A 225 -13.77 2.25 23.75
N PRO A 226 -13.94 2.88 24.92
CA PRO A 226 -12.87 2.98 25.91
C PRO A 226 -12.31 1.62 26.31
N GLU A 227 -13.13 0.56 26.30
CA GLU A 227 -12.72 -0.82 26.65
C GLU A 227 -11.79 -1.44 25.62
N ASP A 228 -11.93 -1.04 24.35
CA ASP A 228 -11.09 -1.51 23.24
C ASP A 228 -9.70 -0.88 23.22
N MET A 229 -9.44 0.09 24.11
CA MET A 229 -8.13 0.71 24.29
C MET A 229 -7.46 0.17 25.56
N GLU A 230 -6.21 -0.27 25.46
CA GLU A 230 -5.30 -0.43 26.60
C GLU A 230 -4.45 0.81 26.73
N ILE A 231 -4.18 1.23 27.96
CA ILE A 231 -3.27 2.33 28.25
C ILE A 231 -2.27 1.89 29.30
N THR A 232 -1.00 2.17 29.05
CA THR A 232 0.10 1.99 30.01
C THR A 232 0.78 3.33 30.21
N LYS A 233 0.92 3.78 31.46
CA LYS A 233 1.67 4.99 31.79
C LYS A 233 3.14 4.81 31.44
N THR A 234 3.77 5.86 30.93
CA THR A 234 5.20 5.89 30.60
C THR A 234 5.86 7.14 31.19
N GLN A 235 7.05 7.49 30.71
CA GLN A 235 7.79 8.65 31.19
C GLN A 235 7.05 9.95 30.87
N ASP A 236 6.77 10.72 31.92
CA ASP A 236 6.20 12.06 31.84
C ASP A 236 7.24 13.07 31.31
N ILE A 237 6.78 14.08 30.58
CA ILE A 237 7.62 15.18 30.10
C ILE A 237 7.38 16.40 31.00
N LYS A 238 8.42 16.81 31.73
CA LYS A 238 8.37 18.06 32.50
C LYS A 238 8.69 19.26 31.61
N THR A 239 7.83 20.26 31.64
CA THR A 239 8.08 21.58 31.05
C THR A 239 7.93 22.65 32.11
N LYS A 240 8.42 23.87 31.86
CA LYS A 240 8.28 24.99 32.79
C LYS A 240 6.81 25.42 33.00
N GLU A 241 5.92 25.10 32.07
CA GLU A 241 4.53 25.59 32.07
C GLU A 241 3.51 24.53 32.51
N LEU A 242 3.77 23.25 32.23
CA LEU A 242 2.85 22.14 32.44
C LEU A 242 3.58 20.82 32.69
N GLU A 243 2.96 19.96 33.49
CA GLU A 243 3.28 18.54 33.57
C GLU A 243 2.55 17.79 32.46
N ILE A 244 3.31 17.08 31.62
CA ILE A 244 2.76 16.34 30.48
C ILE A 244 2.88 14.86 30.78
N GLU A 245 1.75 14.22 31.04
CA GLU A 245 1.66 12.80 31.32
C GLU A 245 1.90 11.99 30.04
N GLY A 246 2.79 11.01 30.11
CA GLY A 246 3.14 10.15 28.98
C GLY A 246 2.44 8.80 29.03
N TYR A 247 1.94 8.32 27.90
CA TYR A 247 1.24 7.05 27.77
C TYR A 247 1.63 6.28 26.50
N ARG A 248 1.56 4.95 26.59
CA ARG A 248 1.41 4.06 25.44
C ARG A 248 -0.01 3.54 25.41
N TYR A 249 -0.54 3.37 24.22
CA TYR A 249 -1.84 2.75 24.05
C TYR A 249 -1.81 1.67 22.98
N ARG A 250 -2.75 0.73 23.08
CA ARG A 250 -2.99 -0.33 22.10
C ARG A 250 -4.49 -0.48 21.88
N ILE A 251 -4.87 -0.74 20.64
CA ILE A 251 -6.25 -1.07 20.25
C ILE A 251 -6.38 -2.59 20.22
N LYS A 252 -7.23 -3.14 21.09
CA LYS A 252 -7.50 -4.58 21.19
C LYS A 252 -8.31 -5.08 20.01
N ASN A 253 -9.36 -4.31 19.68
CA ASN A 253 -10.32 -4.70 18.66
C ASN A 253 -9.65 -4.73 17.27
N PRO A 254 -9.59 -5.90 16.63
CA PRO A 254 -8.91 -6.06 15.35
C PRO A 254 -9.63 -5.31 14.22
N TYR A 255 -10.95 -5.16 14.28
CA TYR A 255 -11.72 -4.40 13.30
C TYR A 255 -11.36 -2.92 13.38
N ILE A 256 -11.40 -2.32 14.58
CA ILE A 256 -11.02 -0.91 14.79
C ILE A 256 -9.55 -0.68 14.41
N SER A 257 -8.65 -1.60 14.78
CA SER A 257 -7.24 -1.48 14.41
C SER A 257 -7.05 -1.52 12.89
N ASN A 258 -7.81 -2.35 12.18
CA ASN A 258 -7.78 -2.39 10.72
C ASN A 258 -8.27 -1.07 10.12
N GLU A 259 -9.40 -0.53 10.56
CA GLU A 259 -9.93 0.77 10.11
C GLU A 259 -8.93 1.91 10.34
N LEU A 260 -8.27 1.95 11.50
CA LEU A 260 -7.21 2.94 11.76
C LEU A 260 -6.01 2.73 10.81
N ASN A 261 -5.63 1.49 10.52
CA ASN A 261 -4.56 1.19 9.57
C ASN A 261 -4.91 1.66 8.16
N VAL A 262 -6.12 1.35 7.69
CA VAL A 262 -6.70 1.83 6.43
C VAL A 262 -6.59 3.34 6.35
N SER A 263 -7.11 4.04 7.36
CA SER A 263 -7.19 5.49 7.40
C SER A 263 -5.81 6.13 7.37
N MET A 264 -4.86 5.56 8.12
CA MET A 264 -3.46 6.00 8.11
C MET A 264 -2.80 5.82 6.74
N VAL A 265 -3.08 4.69 6.07
CA VAL A 265 -2.60 4.41 4.72
C VAL A 265 -3.18 5.38 3.71
N THR A 266 -4.49 5.63 3.76
CA THR A 266 -5.18 6.58 2.88
C THR A 266 -4.64 7.98 3.06
N SER A 267 -4.54 8.49 4.29
CA SER A 267 -3.93 9.79 4.57
C SER A 267 -2.50 9.88 4.02
N PHE A 268 -1.70 8.84 4.21
CA PHE A 268 -0.34 8.83 3.71
C PHE A 268 -0.28 8.86 2.18
N LYS A 269 -1.17 8.13 1.48
CA LYS A 269 -1.31 8.18 0.01
C LYS A 269 -1.61 9.60 -0.45
N LEU A 270 -2.62 10.25 0.13
CA LEU A 270 -3.07 11.58 -0.26
C LEU A 270 -1.99 12.66 -0.08
N LEU A 271 -1.19 12.60 0.99
CA LEU A 271 -0.08 13.56 1.18
C LEU A 271 1.06 13.43 0.19
N ASN A 272 1.24 12.24 -0.39
CA ASN A 272 2.30 12.01 -1.36
C ASN A 272 1.87 12.32 -2.80
N MET A 273 0.59 12.64 -3.04
CA MET A 273 0.04 12.92 -4.38
C MET A 273 0.22 14.39 -4.85
N LYS A 274 0.66 15.31 -3.96
CA LYS A 274 0.85 16.76 -4.19
C LYS A 274 -0.40 17.55 -4.65
N ASP A 275 -0.34 18.85 -4.35
CA ASP A 275 -1.11 20.00 -4.84
C ASP A 275 -2.61 20.15 -4.50
N ALA A 276 -3.42 19.09 -4.41
CA ALA A 276 -4.87 19.26 -4.12
C ALA A 276 -5.45 18.41 -2.97
N LEU A 277 -4.77 17.32 -2.58
CA LEU A 277 -5.31 16.33 -1.63
C LEU A 277 -4.61 16.34 -0.27
N GLU A 278 -3.67 17.26 -0.06
CA GLU A 278 -2.96 17.43 1.21
C GLU A 278 -3.91 17.79 2.36
N GLU A 279 -4.93 18.61 2.09
CA GLU A 279 -5.90 19.00 3.12
C GLU A 279 -6.76 17.81 3.54
N SER A 280 -7.30 17.04 2.59
CA SER A 280 -8.04 15.80 2.87
C SER A 280 -7.19 14.81 3.66
N ALA A 281 -5.91 14.71 3.35
CA ALA A 281 -4.98 13.85 4.09
C ALA A 281 -4.76 14.30 5.54
N ARG A 282 -4.67 15.62 5.77
CA ARG A 282 -4.56 16.22 7.10
C ARG A 282 -5.85 16.00 7.90
N GLN A 283 -7.01 16.18 7.27
CA GLN A 283 -8.32 15.91 7.85
C GLN A 283 -8.47 14.44 8.30
N ILE A 284 -7.99 13.47 7.52
CA ILE A 284 -8.00 12.06 7.94
C ILE A 284 -7.16 11.86 9.21
N ARG A 285 -5.97 12.46 9.29
CA ARG A 285 -5.10 12.34 10.49
C ARG A 285 -5.72 13.02 11.69
N ASP A 286 -6.34 14.15 11.46
CA ASP A 286 -7.04 14.92 12.47
C ASP A 286 -8.19 14.10 13.07
N LYS A 287 -9.03 13.50 12.22
CA LYS A 287 -10.09 12.56 12.63
C LYS A 287 -9.55 11.36 13.41
N ILE A 288 -8.51 10.69 12.91
CA ILE A 288 -7.83 9.59 13.65
C ILE A 288 -7.38 10.07 15.03
N GLY A 289 -6.77 11.26 15.09
CA GLY A 289 -6.37 11.92 16.33
C GLY A 289 -7.53 12.08 17.29
N LYS A 290 -8.64 12.68 16.83
CA LYS A 290 -9.83 12.95 17.63
C LYS A 290 -10.50 11.69 18.15
N HIS A 291 -10.57 10.62 17.36
CA HIS A 291 -11.13 9.34 17.80
C HIS A 291 -10.30 8.69 18.92
N ILE A 292 -8.97 8.65 18.77
CA ILE A 292 -8.07 8.11 19.80
C ILE A 292 -8.10 8.99 21.07
N ALA A 293 -8.08 10.32 20.89
CA ALA A 293 -8.19 11.28 21.98
C ALA A 293 -9.50 11.11 22.76
N SER A 294 -10.62 10.91 22.04
CA SER A 294 -11.94 10.74 22.66
C SER A 294 -12.01 9.49 23.53
N ALA A 295 -11.52 8.35 23.04
CA ALA A 295 -11.46 7.12 23.84
C ALA A 295 -10.57 7.27 25.08
N PHE A 296 -9.42 7.95 24.92
CA PHE A 296 -8.54 8.27 26.04
C PHE A 296 -9.22 9.17 27.09
N LEU A 297 -9.90 10.24 26.66
CA LEU A 297 -10.60 11.16 27.55
C LEU A 297 -11.73 10.44 28.30
N ARG A 298 -12.50 9.57 27.63
CA ARG A 298 -13.52 8.75 28.31
C ARG A 298 -12.91 7.85 29.38
N LYS A 299 -11.74 7.23 29.12
CA LYS A 299 -10.98 6.49 30.16
C LYS A 299 -10.47 7.37 31.30
N LYS A 300 -10.32 8.67 31.07
CA LYS A 300 -10.01 9.69 32.09
C LYS A 300 -11.28 10.31 32.70
N GLU A 301 -12.43 9.64 32.55
CA GLU A 301 -13.73 9.99 33.15
C GLU A 301 -14.31 11.31 32.63
N PHE A 302 -13.96 11.73 31.42
CA PHE A 302 -14.70 12.78 30.74
C PHE A 302 -16.03 12.20 30.24
N THR A 303 -17.13 12.77 30.72
CA THR A 303 -18.47 12.19 30.58
C THR A 303 -19.16 12.58 29.28
N LYS A 304 -18.86 13.76 28.75
CA LYS A 304 -19.40 14.27 27.47
C LYS A 304 -18.28 14.88 26.63
N LEU A 305 -18.30 14.61 25.33
CA LEU A 305 -17.32 15.13 24.36
C LEU A 305 -18.09 15.75 23.20
N LEU A 306 -17.87 17.04 22.96
CA LEU A 306 -18.36 17.78 21.80
C LEU A 306 -17.19 17.95 20.84
N ILE A 307 -17.18 17.21 19.74
CA ILE A 307 -16.07 17.16 18.77
C ILE A 307 -16.42 18.08 17.60
N ASP A 308 -15.46 18.87 17.13
CA ASP A 308 -15.60 19.77 15.98
C ASP A 308 -16.82 20.71 16.09
N ILE A 309 -17.01 21.26 17.29
CA ILE A 309 -18.16 22.09 17.67
C ILE A 309 -18.27 23.38 16.83
N GLU A 310 -17.21 23.79 16.14
CA GLU A 310 -17.26 24.91 15.19
C GLU A 310 -18.15 24.65 13.97
N ASN A 311 -18.53 23.39 13.73
CA ASN A 311 -19.49 23.03 12.69
C ASN A 311 -20.95 23.16 13.17
N ASP A 312 -21.18 23.27 14.49
CA ASP A 312 -22.49 23.60 15.02
C ASP A 312 -22.86 25.05 14.68
N GLU A 313 -24.08 25.26 14.18
CA GLU A 313 -24.50 26.59 13.73
C GLU A 313 -24.63 27.59 14.88
N GLU A 314 -25.15 27.16 16.03
CA GLU A 314 -25.35 28.02 17.19
C GLU A 314 -23.99 28.45 17.76
N PHE A 315 -23.09 27.48 17.93
CA PHE A 315 -21.73 27.74 18.40
C PHE A 315 -20.97 28.66 17.44
N ARG A 316 -21.01 28.39 16.12
CA ARG A 316 -20.32 29.20 15.11
C ARG A 316 -20.83 30.63 15.05
N ARG A 317 -22.13 30.86 15.26
CA ARG A 317 -22.71 32.22 15.34
C ARG A 317 -22.22 32.98 16.57
N LYS A 318 -22.15 32.32 17.74
CA LYS A 318 -21.65 32.93 18.98
C LYS A 318 -20.14 33.14 18.97
N PHE A 319 -19.38 32.22 18.37
CA PHE A 319 -17.92 32.18 18.43
C PHE A 319 -17.25 31.89 17.06
N PRO A 320 -17.38 32.80 16.07
CA PRO A 320 -16.96 32.54 14.68
C PRO A 320 -15.46 32.30 14.48
N SER A 321 -14.62 32.70 15.45
CA SER A 321 -13.15 32.56 15.41
C SER A 321 -12.61 31.45 16.31
N ILE A 322 -13.48 30.69 16.97
CA ILE A 322 -13.12 29.63 17.92
C ILE A 322 -13.36 28.27 17.26
N LYS A 323 -12.34 27.42 17.28
CA LYS A 323 -12.32 26.11 16.62
C LYS A 323 -11.62 25.08 17.51
N PRO A 324 -12.27 24.65 18.60
CA PRO A 324 -11.66 23.70 19.52
C PRO A 324 -11.88 22.30 18.97
N ASP A 325 -10.82 21.47 19.00
CA ASP A 325 -10.95 20.10 18.51
C ASP A 325 -11.99 19.30 19.31
N ILE A 326 -11.98 19.46 20.64
CA ILE A 326 -12.94 18.82 21.54
C ILE A 326 -13.26 19.77 22.72
N LEU A 327 -14.54 19.98 23.03
CA LEU A 327 -14.96 20.41 24.37
C LEU A 327 -15.34 19.18 25.19
N ALA A 328 -14.61 18.96 26.28
CA ALA A 328 -14.76 17.76 27.11
C ALA A 328 -15.30 18.12 28.50
N LYS A 329 -16.40 17.49 28.93
CA LYS A 329 -17.01 17.69 30.25
C LYS A 329 -16.39 16.76 31.29
N LYS A 330 -15.96 17.33 32.42
CA LYS A 330 -15.59 16.60 33.64
C LYS A 330 -15.96 17.44 34.85
N ASN A 331 -16.60 16.85 35.86
CA ASN A 331 -17.02 17.52 37.10
C ASN A 331 -17.80 18.84 36.84
N ASP A 332 -18.81 18.77 35.96
CA ASP A 332 -19.67 19.89 35.55
C ASP A 332 -18.98 21.09 34.89
N LYS A 333 -17.69 20.97 34.56
CA LYS A 333 -16.95 21.95 33.80
C LYS A 333 -16.55 21.39 32.45
N TYR A 334 -16.56 22.27 31.45
CA TYR A 334 -16.02 21.98 30.14
C TYR A 334 -14.55 22.39 30.06
N TYR A 335 -13.77 21.56 29.39
CA TYR A 335 -12.36 21.79 29.11
C TYR A 335 -12.17 21.91 27.61
N VAL A 336 -11.47 22.96 27.19
CA VAL A 336 -11.09 23.15 25.78
C VAL A 336 -9.88 22.27 25.50
N ILE A 337 -10.03 21.27 24.65
CA ILE A 337 -8.97 20.31 24.33
C ILE A 337 -8.50 20.50 22.89
N GLU A 338 -7.19 20.63 22.73
CA GLU A 338 -6.52 20.64 21.43
C GLU A 338 -5.85 19.28 21.18
N VAL A 339 -6.03 18.71 19.99
CA VAL A 339 -5.51 17.41 19.59
C VAL A 339 -4.52 17.57 18.45
N LYS A 340 -3.26 17.16 18.65
CA LYS A 340 -2.23 17.18 17.60
C LYS A 340 -1.73 15.78 17.28
N PHE A 341 -1.93 15.34 16.04
CA PHE A 341 -1.38 14.07 15.55
C PHE A 341 0.06 14.20 15.03
N ARG A 342 0.98 13.32 15.44
CA ARG A 342 2.38 13.27 14.98
C ARG A 342 2.86 11.84 14.72
N PHE A 343 3.63 11.64 13.65
CA PHE A 343 4.21 10.33 13.33
C PHE A 343 5.39 9.94 14.22
N LYS A 344 6.20 10.93 14.61
CA LYS A 344 7.43 10.69 15.37
C LYS A 344 7.33 11.38 16.71
N GLU A 345 7.53 10.59 17.75
CA GLU A 345 7.47 10.99 19.15
C GLU A 345 8.44 12.13 19.49
N LYS A 346 9.60 12.19 18.80
CA LYS A 346 10.56 13.31 18.94
C LYS A 346 9.99 14.70 18.66
N TYR A 347 8.85 14.80 17.96
CA TYR A 347 8.19 16.07 17.66
C TYR A 347 7.09 16.44 18.66
N VAL A 348 6.83 15.60 19.67
CA VAL A 348 5.77 15.83 20.68
C VAL A 348 5.95 17.18 21.36
N ARG A 349 7.12 17.45 21.92
CA ARG A 349 7.39 18.70 22.66
C ARG A 349 7.10 19.95 21.82
N ASN A 350 7.52 19.96 20.56
CA ASN A 350 7.29 21.09 19.66
C ASN A 350 5.82 21.22 19.25
N ALA A 351 5.10 20.11 19.10
CA ALA A 351 3.67 20.12 18.83
C ALA A 351 2.89 20.65 20.04
N PHE A 352 3.28 20.23 21.24
CA PHE A 352 2.69 20.62 22.51
C PHE A 352 2.75 22.13 22.72
N MET A 353 3.94 22.73 22.58
CA MET A 353 4.12 24.18 22.78
C MET A 353 3.33 25.03 21.76
N ARG A 354 3.12 24.53 20.54
CA ARG A 354 2.29 25.21 19.54
C ARG A 354 0.80 25.10 19.89
N GLY A 355 0.33 23.89 20.21
CA GLY A 355 -1.06 23.67 20.65
C GLY A 355 -1.40 24.45 21.92
N LEU A 356 -0.43 24.67 22.81
CA LEU A 356 -0.64 25.41 24.05
C LEU A 356 -1.00 26.87 23.84
N LYS A 357 -0.39 27.53 22.87
CA LYS A 357 -0.73 28.92 22.53
C LYS A 357 -2.15 29.01 21.96
N GLU A 358 -2.48 28.06 21.09
CA GLU A 358 -3.78 27.97 20.42
C GLU A 358 -4.90 27.71 21.43
N VAL A 359 -4.80 26.65 22.23
CA VAL A 359 -5.83 26.29 23.20
C VAL A 359 -6.02 27.34 24.29
N LYS A 360 -4.93 27.99 24.77
CA LYS A 360 -5.02 29.08 25.74
C LYS A 360 -5.81 30.26 25.19
N ARG A 361 -5.57 30.63 23.92
CA ARG A 361 -6.31 31.71 23.26
C ARG A 361 -7.81 31.38 23.20
N GLN A 362 -8.14 30.18 22.75
CA GLN A 362 -9.54 29.73 22.63
C GLN A 362 -10.24 29.69 24.00
N PHE A 363 -9.59 29.09 24.99
CA PHE A 363 -10.03 29.05 26.37
C PHE A 363 -10.29 30.44 26.95
N ASN A 364 -9.37 31.39 26.77
CA ASN A 364 -9.54 32.74 27.33
C ASN A 364 -10.75 33.46 26.73
N ILE A 365 -11.05 33.25 25.45
CA ILE A 365 -12.21 33.86 24.79
C ILE A 365 -13.51 33.25 25.33
N LEU A 366 -13.61 31.91 25.36
CA LEU A 366 -14.78 31.23 25.89
C LEU A 366 -15.00 31.54 27.38
N ARG A 367 -13.93 31.57 28.18
CA ARG A 367 -14.01 31.91 29.61
C ARG A 367 -14.45 33.35 29.84
N LYS A 368 -14.01 34.30 29.00
CA LYS A 368 -14.42 35.71 29.09
C LYS A 368 -15.91 35.89 28.79
N TYR A 369 -16.45 35.07 27.89
CA TYR A 369 -17.90 35.06 27.61
C TYR A 369 -18.71 34.58 28.82
N GLY A 370 -18.16 33.65 29.61
CA GLY A 370 -18.81 33.11 30.79
C GLY A 370 -19.53 31.80 30.48
N THR A 371 -20.74 31.63 31.03
CA THR A 371 -21.59 30.47 30.74
C THR A 371 -22.43 30.78 29.49
N PHE A 372 -22.55 29.81 28.59
CA PHE A 372 -23.39 29.91 27.39
C PHE A 372 -24.22 28.65 27.20
N GLU A 373 -25.40 28.80 26.62
CA GLU A 373 -26.26 27.65 26.29
C GLU A 373 -25.92 27.08 24.91
N MET A 374 -26.04 25.76 24.80
CA MET A 374 -25.97 25.03 23.53
C MET A 374 -26.75 23.72 23.68
N ASP A 375 -27.63 23.40 22.72
CA ASP A 375 -28.50 22.22 22.78
C ASP A 375 -29.27 22.06 24.11
N GLY A 376 -29.68 23.18 24.72
CA GLY A 376 -30.36 23.20 26.01
C GLY A 376 -29.47 22.90 27.23
N GLU A 377 -28.15 22.80 27.07
CA GLU A 377 -27.20 22.62 28.17
C GLU A 377 -26.39 23.91 28.43
N SER A 378 -26.23 24.27 29.71
CA SER A 378 -25.34 25.35 30.11
C SER A 378 -23.87 24.89 30.10
N ILE A 379 -23.08 25.47 29.21
CA ILE A 379 -21.65 25.20 29.06
C ILE A 379 -20.85 26.26 29.83
N SER A 380 -20.08 25.82 30.82
CA SER A 380 -19.13 26.66 31.56
C SER A 380 -17.71 26.12 31.41
N VAL A 381 -16.81 26.94 30.86
CA VAL A 381 -15.43 26.52 30.58
C VAL A 381 -14.53 26.74 31.80
N GLY A 382 -14.04 25.64 32.38
CA GLY A 382 -13.23 25.63 33.61
C GLY A 382 -11.74 25.41 33.41
N GLY A 383 -11.33 24.90 32.26
CA GLY A 383 -9.93 24.63 31.97
C GLY A 383 -9.64 24.37 30.50
N TYR A 384 -8.39 24.00 30.23
CA TYR A 384 -7.95 23.62 28.90
C TYR A 384 -6.94 22.48 28.97
N GLY A 385 -6.79 21.74 27.89
CA GLY A 385 -5.87 20.63 27.80
C GLY A 385 -5.36 20.40 26.39
N ILE A 386 -4.32 19.59 26.28
CA ILE A 386 -3.69 19.26 25.01
C ILE A 386 -3.38 17.78 25.00
N LEU A 387 -3.73 17.14 23.89
CA LEU A 387 -3.38 15.77 23.56
C LEU A 387 -2.46 15.77 22.34
N VAL A 388 -1.27 15.21 22.48
CA VAL A 388 -0.38 14.94 21.36
C VAL A 388 -0.18 13.45 21.24
N LEU A 389 -0.56 12.89 20.10
CA LEU A 389 -0.55 11.44 19.92
C LEU A 389 0.00 11.02 18.57
N GLY A 390 0.41 9.77 18.48
CA GLY A 390 0.79 9.12 17.23
C GLY A 390 0.32 7.67 17.22
N TYR A 391 0.18 7.10 16.03
CA TYR A 391 -0.26 5.72 15.82
C TYR A 391 0.74 4.97 14.92
N ASP A 392 1.15 3.78 15.33
CA ASP A 392 1.98 2.83 14.58
C ASP A 392 1.16 1.59 14.24
N HIS A 393 0.80 1.46 12.96
CA HIS A 393 0.02 0.34 12.42
C HIS A 393 0.62 -1.03 12.73
N ARG A 394 1.95 -1.13 12.85
CA ARG A 394 2.65 -2.40 13.13
C ARG A 394 2.43 -2.86 14.57
N ARG A 395 2.16 -1.93 15.47
CA ARG A 395 1.95 -2.18 16.90
C ARG A 395 0.47 -2.15 17.28
N LYS A 396 -0.42 -1.82 16.34
CA LYS A 396 -1.86 -1.61 16.58
C LYS A 396 -2.09 -0.61 17.72
N GLY A 397 -1.27 0.42 17.78
CA GLY A 397 -1.17 1.30 18.95
C GLY A 397 -0.11 2.37 18.79
N GLY A 398 0.17 3.15 19.83
CA GLY A 398 1.10 4.25 19.72
C GLY A 398 1.44 4.95 21.03
N TYR A 399 1.82 6.21 20.93
CA TYR A 399 2.08 7.08 22.08
C TYR A 399 1.01 8.15 22.19
N LEU A 400 0.79 8.61 23.42
CA LEU A 400 -0.11 9.69 23.74
C LEU A 400 0.49 10.50 24.89
N TYR A 401 0.47 11.82 24.75
CA TYR A 401 0.91 12.76 25.76
C TYR A 401 -0.22 13.71 26.08
N PHE A 402 -0.53 13.84 27.37
CA PHE A 402 -1.68 14.58 27.85
C PHE A 402 -1.26 15.59 28.90
N SER A 403 -1.78 16.81 28.80
CA SER A 403 -1.80 17.73 29.95
C SER A 403 -3.13 18.42 30.01
N ILE A 404 -3.57 18.71 31.21
CA ILE A 404 -4.77 19.48 31.48
C ILE A 404 -4.47 20.48 32.58
N LYS A 405 -5.04 21.68 32.44
CA LYS A 405 -4.98 22.74 33.44
C LYS A 405 -6.37 23.22 33.74
N GLU A 406 -6.80 22.99 34.98
CA GLU A 406 -7.97 23.64 35.53
C GLU A 406 -7.61 25.05 36.02
N VAL A 407 -8.49 26.01 35.79
CA VAL A 407 -8.30 27.38 36.27
C VAL A 407 -9.43 27.73 37.23
N ILE A 408 -9.14 27.56 38.51
CA ILE A 408 -10.02 27.94 39.61
C ILE A 408 -10.20 29.47 39.57
N LYS A 409 -11.45 29.95 39.65
CA LYS A 409 -11.71 31.38 39.89
C LYS A 409 -11.12 31.71 41.26
N LYS A 410 -10.18 32.67 41.31
CA LYS A 410 -9.82 33.31 42.58
C LYS A 410 -10.96 34.20 43.02
#